data_AF-A0A9N9CBV7-F1
#
_entry.id   AF-A0A9N9CBV7-F1
#
_cell.length_a   1.000
_cell.length_b   1.000
_cell.length_c   1.000
_cell.angle_alpha   90.00
_cell.angle_beta   90.00
_cell.angle_gamma   90.00
#
_symmetry.space_group_name_H-M   'P 1'
#
loop_
_entity.id
_entity.type
_entity.pdbx_description
1 polymer ?
#
loop_
_entity_poly.entity_id
_entity_poly.type
_entity_poly.pdbx_seq_one_letter_code
_entity_poly.pdbx_strand_id
1 'polypeptide(L)'
;MIEITDKHQYNEAQDQPVIIDEIRNFVEARWVSAPEAIWRILGFSMSGMNPAVTRLQVHLPNQQKVIFNENINLEEVIAANRNQQTTLTEYFKMNIQDPDARNLLYIDFPIHYVWNKETKSWKKRQRGGCIGRMYMAHPVKGATDFEELKTVNGITYPTFKESAQQRGYLENDNEYQICIVEVKKFQMPIQLHTLFATLLVFGDITDVRQLWNENFNAMAEDFAYEGIPEGQLQIQKVLQNLNSFLQRHAKTISDYDLPELLPEINITKLPQTLLEELSYSVTPEELAKVAQADNSEASAFTEYLIRIGSGTEPTIENDLIWLPDEMVIYPHNNNDLINSIINVIYPNLIEYALDTMFITKRAILTPLNNDVDEINN
;
A
#
# COMPACT_ATOMS: atom_id res chain seq x y z
N MET A 1 -2.06 22.27 -1.87
CA MET A 1 -3.33 22.27 -2.64
C MET A 1 -3.83 23.72 -2.67
N ILE A 2 -3.67 24.39 -3.82
CA ILE A 2 -4.08 25.78 -4.02
C ILE A 2 -5.52 25.74 -4.52
N GLU A 3 -6.40 26.49 -3.87
CA GLU A 3 -7.79 26.64 -4.29
C GLU A 3 -8.04 28.14 -4.42
N ILE A 4 -8.35 28.56 -5.64
CA ILE A 4 -8.62 29.96 -6.01
C ILE A 4 -10.11 30.19 -5.78
N THR A 5 -10.45 31.22 -5.02
CA THR A 5 -11.85 31.68 -4.90
C THR A 5 -11.89 33.18 -5.05
N ASP A 6 -12.42 33.64 -6.18
CA ASP A 6 -12.70 35.05 -6.42
C ASP A 6 -13.82 35.54 -5.49
N LYS A 7 -13.54 36.62 -4.77
CA LYS A 7 -14.54 37.47 -4.13
C LYS A 7 -14.37 38.87 -4.68
N HIS A 8 -15.12 39.20 -5.73
CA HIS A 8 -15.18 40.55 -6.24
C HIS A 8 -15.83 41.48 -5.20
N GLN A 9 -15.08 42.47 -4.74
CA GLN A 9 -15.61 43.67 -4.09
C GLN A 9 -15.99 44.65 -5.20
N TYR A 10 -17.25 45.10 -5.21
CA TYR A 10 -17.70 46.16 -6.11
C TYR A 10 -17.15 47.50 -5.60
N ASN A 11 -16.29 48.14 -6.40
CA ASN A 11 -15.93 49.54 -6.25
C ASN A 11 -16.93 50.38 -7.06
N GLU A 12 -17.78 51.14 -6.38
CA GLU A 12 -18.56 52.21 -6.99
C GLU A 12 -17.63 53.39 -7.29
N ALA A 13 -17.28 53.56 -8.56
CA ALA A 13 -17.09 54.84 -9.26
C ALA A 13 -16.15 54.65 -10.46
N GLN A 14 -16.71 54.37 -11.64
CA GLN A 14 -16.20 54.83 -12.94
C GLN A 14 -17.18 54.42 -14.06
N ASP A 15 -17.71 55.42 -14.77
CA ASP A 15 -18.51 55.29 -16.01
C ASP A 15 -17.61 54.77 -17.16
N GLN A 16 -17.21 53.51 -17.10
CA GLN A 16 -16.76 52.77 -18.28
C GLN A 16 -17.76 51.65 -18.56
N PRO A 17 -18.07 51.36 -19.84
CA PRO A 17 -18.92 50.24 -20.19
C PRO A 17 -18.25 48.96 -19.71
N VAL A 18 -18.76 48.42 -18.60
CA VAL A 18 -18.35 47.11 -18.09
C VAL A 18 -18.67 46.12 -19.19
N ILE A 19 -17.65 45.52 -19.80
CA ILE A 19 -17.84 44.41 -20.73
C ILE A 19 -18.31 43.22 -19.89
N ILE A 20 -19.62 42.94 -19.95
CA ILE A 20 -20.25 41.83 -19.23
C ILE A 20 -20.09 40.58 -20.08
N ASP A 21 -19.27 39.63 -19.63
CA ASP A 21 -19.20 38.29 -20.20
C ASP A 21 -20.40 37.46 -19.71
N GLU A 22 -21.49 37.48 -20.47
CA GLU A 22 -22.73 36.77 -20.14
C GLU A 22 -22.53 35.25 -20.02
N ILE A 23 -21.62 34.67 -20.81
CA ILE A 23 -21.35 33.23 -20.82
C ILE A 23 -20.68 32.82 -19.51
N ARG A 24 -19.64 33.57 -19.11
CA ARG A 24 -18.96 33.33 -17.84
C ARG A 24 -19.88 33.58 -16.64
N ASN A 25 -20.68 34.64 -16.69
CA ASN A 25 -21.69 34.91 -15.66
C ASN A 25 -22.74 33.80 -15.55
N PHE A 26 -23.16 33.19 -16.67
CA PHE A 26 -24.10 32.07 -16.64
C PHE A 26 -23.49 30.82 -16.01
N VAL A 27 -22.22 30.53 -16.30
CA VAL A 27 -21.49 29.38 -15.72
C VAL A 27 -21.23 29.58 -14.21
N GLU A 28 -20.93 30.82 -13.80
CA GLU A 28 -20.64 31.16 -12.40
C GLU A 28 -21.89 31.51 -11.58
N ALA A 29 -23.06 31.59 -12.22
CA ALA A 29 -24.32 31.97 -11.59
C ALA A 29 -24.67 31.01 -10.44
N ARG A 30 -24.70 31.55 -9.22
CA ARG A 30 -25.20 30.83 -8.05
C ARG A 30 -26.71 31.03 -7.98
N TRP A 31 -27.47 29.93 -8.06
CA TRP A 31 -28.91 29.99 -7.87
C TRP A 31 -29.25 30.23 -6.39
N VAL A 32 -30.30 31.00 -6.16
CA VAL A 32 -30.88 31.22 -4.83
C VAL A 32 -32.33 30.78 -4.89
N SER A 33 -32.76 29.98 -3.92
CA SER A 33 -34.16 29.52 -3.88
C SER A 33 -35.13 30.67 -3.58
N ALA A 34 -36.37 30.60 -4.09
CA ALA A 34 -37.37 31.63 -3.85
C ALA A 34 -37.59 31.96 -2.34
N PRO A 35 -37.62 30.96 -1.43
CA PRO A 35 -37.69 31.24 0.02
C PRO A 35 -36.46 31.99 0.55
N GLU A 36 -35.25 31.61 0.13
CA GLU A 36 -34.01 32.29 0.53
C GLU A 36 -33.95 33.72 0.01
N ALA A 37 -34.39 33.95 -1.24
CA ALA A 37 -34.44 35.28 -1.85
C ALA A 37 -35.36 36.21 -1.06
N ILE A 38 -36.57 35.76 -0.72
CA ILE A 38 -37.53 36.53 0.09
C ILE A 38 -36.95 36.84 1.46
N TRP A 39 -36.32 35.86 2.13
CA TRP A 39 -35.70 36.07 3.44
C TRP A 39 -34.60 37.15 3.41
N ARG A 40 -33.76 37.12 2.37
CA ARG A 40 -32.70 38.12 2.15
C ARG A 40 -33.28 39.50 1.84
N ILE A 41 -34.30 39.59 0.99
CA ILE A 41 -34.99 40.85 0.64
C ILE A 41 -35.60 41.50 1.89
N LEU A 42 -36.18 40.68 2.78
CA LEU A 42 -36.82 41.14 4.01
C LEU A 42 -35.82 41.35 5.17
N GLY A 43 -34.52 41.11 4.96
CA GLY A 43 -33.48 41.32 5.98
C GLY A 43 -33.50 40.31 7.13
N PHE A 44 -34.16 39.17 6.97
CA PHE A 44 -34.20 38.14 8.01
C PHE A 44 -32.88 37.37 8.11
N SER A 45 -32.50 36.97 9.32
CA SER A 45 -31.36 36.08 9.54
C SER A 45 -31.66 34.71 8.92
N MET A 46 -30.83 34.27 7.97
CA MET A 46 -30.97 33.00 7.25
C MET A 46 -30.65 31.78 8.12
N SER A 47 -29.64 31.89 8.97
CA SER A 47 -29.25 30.89 9.97
C SER A 47 -28.15 31.47 10.85
N GLY A 48 -28.10 31.01 12.10
CA GLY A 48 -26.98 31.23 13.01
C GLY A 48 -26.52 29.90 13.57
N MET A 49 -25.22 29.69 13.70
CA MET A 49 -24.68 28.55 14.45
C MET A 49 -24.59 28.97 15.93
N ASN A 50 -25.38 28.30 16.78
CA ASN A 50 -25.26 28.41 18.24
C ASN A 50 -24.95 27.03 18.82
N PRO A 51 -23.77 26.83 19.44
CA PRO A 51 -22.68 27.80 19.61
C PRO A 51 -21.97 28.12 18.29
N ALA A 52 -21.21 29.22 18.28
CA ALA A 52 -20.38 29.57 17.13
C ALA A 52 -19.35 28.46 16.85
N VAL A 53 -18.99 28.25 15.58
CA VAL A 53 -18.03 27.21 15.20
C VAL A 53 -16.82 27.86 14.50
N THR A 54 -15.61 27.52 14.94
CA THR A 54 -14.36 27.96 14.31
C THR A 54 -13.64 26.77 13.70
N ARG A 55 -13.38 26.83 12.39
CA ARG A 55 -12.56 25.83 11.71
C ARG A 55 -11.08 26.11 11.99
N LEU A 56 -10.41 25.14 12.60
CA LEU A 56 -9.00 25.18 12.93
C LEU A 56 -8.18 24.60 11.77
N GLN A 57 -7.13 25.31 11.39
CA GLN A 57 -6.19 24.84 10.37
C GLN A 57 -5.27 23.77 10.95
N VAL A 58 -5.04 22.72 10.18
CA VAL A 58 -4.05 21.65 10.45
C VAL A 58 -3.26 21.44 9.17
N HIS A 59 -1.95 21.41 9.28
CA HIS A 59 -1.03 21.23 8.17
C HIS A 59 0.35 20.81 8.70
N LEU A 60 1.19 20.29 7.81
CA LEU A 60 2.61 20.05 8.08
C LEU A 60 3.41 21.36 8.01
N PRO A 61 4.68 21.38 8.49
CA PRO A 61 5.55 22.54 8.34
C PRO A 61 5.60 23.02 6.89
N ASN A 62 5.36 24.31 6.68
CA ASN A 62 5.34 24.98 5.36
C ASN A 62 4.30 24.44 4.35
N GLN A 63 3.33 23.63 4.80
CA GLN A 63 2.24 23.11 3.96
C GLN A 63 0.88 23.77 4.26
N GLN A 64 0.87 24.99 4.81
CA GLN A 64 -0.36 25.73 5.06
C GLN A 64 -1.08 26.10 3.76
N LYS A 65 -2.42 26.05 3.80
CA LYS A 65 -3.26 26.53 2.70
C LYS A 65 -3.24 28.07 2.66
N VAL A 66 -2.85 28.63 1.53
CA VAL A 66 -2.91 30.07 1.22
C VAL A 66 -3.88 30.27 0.08
N ILE A 67 -4.78 31.26 0.23
CA ILE A 67 -5.74 31.67 -0.80
C ILE A 67 -5.28 33.05 -1.29
N PHE A 68 -5.11 33.18 -2.60
CA PHE A 68 -4.71 34.42 -3.27
C PHE A 68 -5.48 34.54 -4.59
N ASN A 69 -5.50 35.74 -5.15
CA ASN A 69 -6.14 36.00 -6.44
C ASN A 69 -5.15 35.67 -7.57
N GLU A 70 -5.66 35.23 -8.72
CA GLU A 70 -4.84 34.82 -9.88
C GLU A 70 -3.88 35.92 -10.36
N ASN A 71 -4.26 37.18 -10.16
CA ASN A 71 -3.50 38.34 -10.62
C ASN A 71 -2.35 38.77 -9.69
N ILE A 72 -2.13 38.07 -8.58
CA ILE A 72 -1.08 38.43 -7.60
C ILE A 72 0.19 37.63 -7.89
N ASN A 73 1.36 38.27 -7.79
CA ASN A 73 2.64 37.61 -7.90
C ASN A 73 2.84 36.58 -6.76
N LEU A 74 3.11 35.32 -7.13
CA LEU A 74 3.34 34.21 -6.20
C LEU A 74 4.49 34.47 -5.22
N GLU A 75 5.56 35.15 -5.63
CA GLU A 75 6.70 35.47 -4.78
C GLU A 75 6.30 36.41 -3.63
N GLU A 76 5.46 37.40 -3.93
CA GLU A 76 4.91 38.31 -2.91
C GLU A 76 3.99 37.58 -1.94
N VAL A 77 3.19 36.63 -2.44
CA VAL A 77 2.32 35.78 -1.62
C VAL A 77 3.15 34.92 -0.68
N ILE A 78 4.27 34.36 -1.13
CA ILE A 78 5.17 33.53 -0.30
C ILE A 78 5.93 34.39 0.71
N ALA A 79 6.41 35.56 0.30
CA ALA A 79 7.15 36.49 1.15
C ALA A 79 6.27 37.15 2.24
N ALA A 80 4.96 37.22 2.03
CA ALA A 80 4.03 37.79 2.99
C ALA A 80 3.95 36.95 4.27
N ASN A 81 4.58 37.44 5.36
CA ASN A 81 4.57 36.81 6.69
C ASN A 81 3.15 36.44 7.17
N ARG A 82 2.14 37.25 6.81
CA ARG A 82 0.72 36.99 7.14
C ARG A 82 0.21 35.62 6.65
N ASN A 83 0.81 35.08 5.59
CA ASN A 83 0.46 33.77 5.02
C ASN A 83 1.10 32.61 5.76
N GLN A 84 2.11 32.87 6.58
CA GLN A 84 2.73 31.90 7.49
C GLN A 84 1.98 31.82 8.83
N GLN A 85 1.14 32.82 9.14
CA GLN A 85 0.35 32.87 10.37
C GLN A 85 -1.01 32.16 10.19
N THR A 86 -1.07 30.95 10.70
CA THR A 86 -2.27 30.13 10.78
C THR A 86 -2.78 30.04 12.22
N THR A 87 -4.00 29.53 12.38
CA THR A 87 -4.53 29.26 13.73
C THR A 87 -3.64 28.29 14.53
N LEU A 88 -2.92 27.38 13.85
CA LEU A 88 -2.05 26.38 14.46
C LEU A 88 -0.71 26.99 14.89
N THR A 89 -0.05 27.74 14.00
CA THR A 89 1.24 28.38 14.34
C THR A 89 1.08 29.44 15.42
N GLU A 90 -0.07 30.11 15.47
CA GLU A 90 -0.37 31.07 16.53
C GLU A 90 -0.81 30.39 17.83
N TYR A 91 -1.36 29.17 17.78
CA TYR A 91 -1.58 28.35 18.98
C TYR A 91 -0.24 27.97 19.63
N PHE A 92 0.75 27.58 18.83
CA PHE A 92 2.11 27.34 19.30
C PHE A 92 2.71 28.56 20.00
N LYS A 93 2.58 29.75 19.39
CA LYS A 93 3.03 31.00 20.01
C LYS A 93 2.30 31.31 21.31
N MET A 94 1.00 31.07 21.39
CA MET A 94 0.23 31.24 22.64
C MET A 94 0.72 30.29 23.73
N ASN A 95 1.05 29.04 23.40
CA ASN A 95 1.61 28.09 24.37
C ASN A 95 2.96 28.54 24.93
N ILE A 96 3.74 29.32 24.17
CA ILE A 96 4.98 29.94 24.68
C ILE A 96 4.66 31.09 25.65
N GLN A 97 3.69 31.93 25.31
CA GLN A 97 3.41 33.20 26.01
C GLN A 97 2.51 33.06 27.24
N ASP A 98 1.56 32.13 27.21
CA ASP A 98 0.49 32.00 28.19
C ASP A 98 0.49 30.59 28.81
N PRO A 99 0.85 30.46 30.10
CA PRO A 99 0.84 29.18 30.80
C PRO A 99 -0.53 28.49 30.78
N ASP A 100 -1.62 29.26 30.76
CA ASP A 100 -2.98 28.69 30.71
C ASP A 100 -3.23 27.97 29.37
N ALA A 101 -2.69 28.50 28.27
CA ALA A 101 -2.85 27.94 26.94
C ALA A 101 -2.28 26.52 26.85
N ARG A 102 -1.19 26.23 27.58
CA ARG A 102 -0.52 24.92 27.58
C ARG A 102 -1.40 23.77 28.06
N ASN A 103 -2.41 24.08 28.87
CA ASN A 103 -3.31 23.08 29.44
C ASN A 103 -4.48 22.71 28.51
N LEU A 104 -4.63 23.43 27.40
CA LEU A 104 -5.73 23.26 26.47
C LEU A 104 -5.33 22.39 25.28
N LEU A 105 -6.28 21.60 24.78
CA LEU A 105 -6.15 20.98 23.46
C LEU A 105 -6.38 22.05 22.40
N TYR A 106 -5.73 21.89 21.26
CA TYR A 106 -5.93 22.79 20.13
C TYR A 106 -7.41 22.86 19.69
N ILE A 107 -8.14 21.73 19.71
CA ILE A 107 -9.58 21.68 19.37
C ILE A 107 -10.46 22.49 20.34
N ASP A 108 -10.05 22.61 21.61
CA ASP A 108 -10.76 23.33 22.65
C ASP A 108 -10.34 24.80 22.73
N PHE A 109 -9.31 25.20 22.00
CA PHE A 109 -8.77 26.55 22.03
C PHE A 109 -9.82 27.63 21.75
N PRO A 110 -10.75 27.48 20.77
CA PRO A 110 -11.82 28.45 20.52
C PRO A 110 -12.79 28.65 21.69
N ILE A 111 -12.87 27.71 22.64
CA ILE A 111 -13.69 27.86 23.85
C ILE A 111 -13.11 29.00 24.71
N HIS A 112 -11.78 29.09 24.80
CA HIS A 112 -11.07 30.03 25.67
C HIS A 112 -10.46 31.23 24.94
N TYR A 113 -10.25 31.14 23.64
CA TYR A 113 -9.61 32.17 22.83
C TYR A 113 -10.45 32.52 21.59
N VAL A 114 -10.30 33.75 21.12
CA VAL A 114 -10.94 34.27 19.92
C VAL A 114 -9.86 34.53 18.88
N TRP A 115 -10.05 33.97 17.68
CA TRP A 115 -9.18 34.21 16.54
C TRP A 115 -9.50 35.55 15.89
N ASN A 116 -8.51 36.46 15.84
CA ASN A 116 -8.60 37.69 15.09
C ASN A 116 -8.00 37.49 13.68
N LYS A 117 -8.85 37.57 12.64
CA LYS A 117 -8.44 37.38 11.24
C LYS A 117 -7.62 38.55 10.68
N GLU A 118 -7.81 39.75 11.21
CA GLU A 118 -7.10 40.96 10.80
C GLU A 118 -5.66 40.91 11.30
N THR A 119 -5.49 40.71 12.60
CA THR A 119 -4.17 40.66 13.26
C THR A 119 -3.50 39.29 13.20
N LYS A 120 -4.20 38.25 12.72
CA LYS A 120 -3.74 36.85 12.69
C LYS A 120 -3.20 36.40 14.05
N SER A 121 -4.00 36.60 15.09
CA SER A 121 -3.60 36.25 16.46
C SER A 121 -4.77 35.80 17.33
N TRP A 122 -4.45 35.03 18.37
CA TRP A 122 -5.39 34.62 19.39
C TRP A 122 -5.45 35.63 20.53
N LYS A 123 -6.64 35.86 21.08
CA LYS A 123 -6.86 36.67 22.30
C LYS A 123 -7.76 35.92 23.27
N LYS A 124 -7.55 36.07 24.59
CA LYS A 124 -8.44 35.47 25.60
C LYS A 124 -9.88 35.92 25.36
N ARG A 125 -10.79 34.95 25.38
CA ARG A 125 -12.22 35.16 25.20
C ARG A 125 -12.79 35.80 26.46
N GLN A 126 -13.57 36.86 26.27
CA GLN A 126 -14.26 37.54 27.37
C GLN A 126 -15.73 37.11 27.52
N ARG A 127 -16.40 36.72 26.43
CA ARG A 127 -17.83 36.35 26.40
C ARG A 127 -18.15 35.29 25.33
N GLY A 128 -19.27 34.59 25.52
CA GLY A 128 -19.82 33.58 24.60
C GLY A 128 -19.08 32.24 24.64
N GLY A 129 -19.51 31.30 23.79
CA GLY A 129 -18.87 30.00 23.60
C GLY A 129 -18.63 29.71 22.12
N CYS A 130 -17.57 28.98 21.80
CA CYS A 130 -17.27 28.56 20.44
C CYS A 130 -16.66 27.17 20.43
N ILE A 131 -17.08 26.34 19.49
CA ILE A 131 -16.56 25.00 19.29
C ILE A 131 -15.53 25.03 18.17
N GLY A 132 -14.36 24.44 18.42
CA GLY A 132 -13.37 24.18 17.38
C GLY A 132 -13.76 22.98 16.52
N ARG A 133 -13.54 23.08 15.21
CA ARG A 133 -13.63 21.95 14.28
C ARG A 133 -12.29 21.74 13.59
N MET A 134 -11.83 20.50 13.60
CA MET A 134 -10.56 20.07 13.05
C MET A 134 -10.78 18.87 12.13
N TYR A 135 -9.89 18.67 11.14
CA TYR A 135 -9.82 17.40 10.43
C TYR A 135 -9.36 16.28 11.38
N MET A 136 -9.65 15.03 11.05
CA MET A 136 -9.36 13.86 11.89
C MET A 136 -7.86 13.79 12.23
N ALA A 137 -7.52 14.25 13.43
CA ALA A 137 -6.17 14.31 13.98
C ALA A 137 -6.29 14.33 15.51
N HIS A 138 -5.33 13.71 16.20
CA HIS A 138 -5.30 13.70 17.67
C HIS A 138 -4.50 14.91 18.19
N PRO A 139 -5.16 15.89 18.83
CA PRO A 139 -4.48 17.09 19.32
C PRO A 139 -3.58 16.78 20.52
N VAL A 140 -2.39 17.40 20.53
CA VAL A 140 -1.48 17.38 21.67
C VAL A 140 -1.59 18.71 22.43
N LYS A 141 -1.66 18.64 23.76
CA LYS A 141 -1.71 19.82 24.62
C LYS A 141 -0.35 20.52 24.64
N GLY A 142 -0.38 21.85 24.65
CA GLY A 142 0.77 22.67 25.00
C GLY A 142 1.96 22.68 24.05
N ALA A 143 1.90 21.99 22.91
CA ALA A 143 2.97 22.01 21.92
C ALA A 143 3.33 23.46 21.51
N THR A 144 4.60 23.83 21.57
CA THR A 144 5.11 25.16 21.23
C THR A 144 5.67 25.25 19.81
N ASP A 145 5.79 24.14 19.10
CA ASP A 145 6.16 24.05 17.69
C ASP A 145 5.83 22.66 17.12
N PHE A 146 6.27 22.39 15.89
CA PHE A 146 6.09 21.11 15.23
C PHE A 146 7.00 19.99 15.76
N GLU A 147 8.16 20.30 16.33
CA GLU A 147 9.09 19.31 16.91
C GLU A 147 8.57 18.78 18.24
N GLU A 148 7.91 19.62 19.05
CA GLU A 148 7.22 19.18 20.26
C GLU A 148 6.07 18.23 19.96
N LEU A 149 5.38 18.40 18.83
CA LEU A 149 4.37 17.43 18.38
C LEU A 149 4.99 16.04 18.14
N LYS A 150 6.25 15.98 17.69
CA LYS A 150 6.99 14.71 17.51
C LYS A 150 7.65 14.20 18.78
N THR A 151 7.60 14.93 19.88
CA THR A 151 8.29 14.57 21.13
C THR A 151 7.36 13.85 22.10
N VAL A 152 7.72 12.63 22.51
CA VAL A 152 7.00 11.82 23.51
C VAL A 152 7.95 11.50 24.65
N ASN A 153 7.58 11.82 25.89
CA ASN A 153 8.40 11.54 27.08
C ASN A 153 9.87 12.03 26.97
N GLY A 154 10.11 13.15 26.29
CA GLY A 154 11.44 13.73 26.08
C GLY A 154 12.24 13.14 24.91
N ILE A 155 11.68 12.18 24.17
CA ILE A 155 12.29 11.59 22.96
C ILE A 155 11.61 12.18 21.73
N THR A 156 12.39 12.80 20.85
CA THR A 156 11.90 13.33 19.57
C THR A 156 11.99 12.27 18.48
N TYR A 157 10.86 11.96 17.86
CA TYR A 157 10.80 10.96 16.79
C TYR A 157 10.99 11.60 15.39
N PRO A 158 11.55 10.86 14.42
CA PRO A 158 11.72 11.35 13.06
C PRO A 158 10.42 11.81 12.40
N THR A 159 9.33 11.05 12.60
CA THR A 159 8.04 11.29 11.97
C THR A 159 6.90 11.53 12.97
N PHE A 160 5.88 12.27 12.53
CA PHE A 160 4.64 12.43 13.31
C PHE A 160 3.95 11.07 13.56
N LYS A 161 4.04 10.15 12.59
CA LYS A 161 3.48 8.79 12.68
C LYS A 161 4.09 8.04 13.87
N GLU A 162 5.41 7.95 13.96
CA GLU A 162 6.08 7.26 15.07
C GLU A 162 5.74 7.89 16.42
N SER A 163 5.70 9.22 16.50
CA SER A 163 5.30 9.91 17.72
C SER A 163 3.83 9.64 18.12
N ALA A 164 2.96 9.34 17.15
CA ALA A 164 1.57 8.96 17.39
C ALA A 164 1.47 7.49 17.83
N GLN A 165 2.27 6.59 17.25
CA GLN A 165 2.38 5.19 17.69
C GLN A 165 2.83 5.13 19.16
N GLN A 166 3.83 5.91 19.53
CA GLN A 166 4.40 5.93 20.89
C GLN A 166 3.45 6.55 21.92
N ARG A 167 2.49 7.38 21.49
CA ARG A 167 1.40 7.88 22.32
C ARG A 167 0.20 6.92 22.38
N GLY A 168 0.22 5.82 21.64
CA GLY A 168 -0.89 4.88 21.54
C GLY A 168 -2.10 5.43 20.76
N TYR A 169 -1.89 6.40 19.87
CA TYR A 169 -2.95 6.95 19.02
C TYR A 169 -3.20 6.14 17.76
N LEU A 170 -2.24 5.28 17.38
CA LEU A 170 -2.38 4.36 16.27
C LEU A 170 -2.58 2.97 16.86
N GLU A 171 -3.61 2.28 16.36
CA GLU A 171 -3.79 0.86 16.62
C GLU A 171 -2.52 0.13 16.16
N ASN A 172 -2.06 -0.79 17.01
CA ASN A 172 -0.91 -1.64 16.72
C ASN A 172 -1.38 -3.08 16.73
N ASP A 173 -0.67 -3.95 16.00
CA ASP A 173 -1.02 -5.36 15.96
C ASP A 173 -0.63 -6.11 17.25
N ASN A 174 -0.19 -5.39 18.29
CA ASN A 174 0.30 -5.96 19.53
C ASN A 174 -0.78 -6.73 20.28
N GLU A 175 -2.04 -6.28 20.22
CA GLU A 175 -3.16 -7.00 20.84
C GLU A 175 -3.40 -8.36 20.17
N TYR A 176 -3.30 -8.40 18.83
CA TYR A 176 -3.41 -9.64 18.07
C TYR A 176 -2.25 -10.59 18.37
N GLN A 177 -1.04 -10.05 18.50
CA GLN A 177 0.15 -10.83 18.87
C GLN A 177 0.05 -11.41 20.28
N ILE A 178 -0.35 -10.62 21.27
CA ILE A 178 -0.55 -11.08 22.64
C ILE A 178 -1.62 -12.18 22.67
N CYS A 179 -2.75 -11.97 21.97
CA CYS A 179 -3.83 -12.94 21.86
C CYS A 179 -3.34 -14.29 21.30
N ILE A 180 -2.61 -14.27 20.18
CA ILE A 180 -2.09 -15.51 19.58
C ILE A 180 -1.05 -16.18 20.49
N VAL A 181 -0.14 -15.42 21.09
CA VAL A 181 0.88 -15.95 22.03
C VAL A 181 0.24 -16.61 23.25
N GLU A 182 -0.88 -16.08 23.75
CA GLU A 182 -1.64 -16.70 24.82
C GLU A 182 -2.26 -18.02 24.35
N VAL A 183 -2.95 -18.01 23.21
CA VAL A 183 -3.65 -19.18 22.64
C VAL A 183 -2.70 -20.32 22.30
N LYS A 184 -1.49 -20.02 21.80
CA LYS A 184 -0.42 -21.00 21.54
C LYS A 184 -0.08 -21.88 22.75
N LYS A 185 -0.35 -21.43 23.98
CA LYS A 185 0.02 -22.17 25.20
C LYS A 185 -0.92 -23.32 25.53
N PHE A 186 -2.14 -23.33 25.00
CA PHE A 186 -3.18 -24.27 25.45
C PHE A 186 -4.16 -24.77 24.38
N GLN A 187 -4.10 -24.26 23.15
CA GLN A 187 -4.97 -24.72 22.06
C GLN A 187 -4.20 -25.51 20.99
N MET A 188 -4.93 -26.35 20.26
CA MET A 188 -4.40 -27.13 19.14
C MET A 188 -4.25 -26.29 17.86
N PRO A 189 -3.35 -26.66 16.93
CA PRO A 189 -3.10 -25.91 15.68
C PRO A 189 -4.35 -25.58 14.85
N ILE A 190 -5.32 -26.49 14.75
CA ILE A 190 -6.59 -26.22 14.05
C ILE A 190 -7.43 -25.08 14.69
N GLN A 191 -7.34 -24.90 16.00
CA GLN A 191 -7.99 -23.80 16.71
C GLN A 191 -7.22 -22.48 16.50
N LEU A 192 -5.89 -22.56 16.39
CA LEU A 192 -5.05 -21.43 15.95
C LEU A 192 -5.40 -20.99 14.52
N HIS A 193 -5.67 -21.93 13.59
CA HIS A 193 -6.15 -21.58 12.24
C HIS A 193 -7.46 -20.80 12.30
N THR A 194 -8.40 -21.27 13.12
CA THR A 194 -9.72 -20.63 13.29
C THR A 194 -9.58 -19.22 13.87
N LEU A 195 -8.73 -19.06 14.90
CA LEU A 195 -8.45 -17.74 15.48
C LEU A 195 -7.79 -16.82 14.46
N PHE A 196 -6.74 -17.30 13.77
CA PHE A 196 -6.03 -16.51 12.77
C PHE A 196 -6.97 -16.03 11.66
N ALA A 197 -7.82 -16.91 11.13
CA ALA A 197 -8.82 -16.54 10.14
C ALA A 197 -9.87 -15.56 10.69
N THR A 198 -10.26 -15.69 11.97
CA THR A 198 -11.15 -14.72 12.64
C THR A 198 -10.49 -13.34 12.72
N LEU A 199 -9.21 -13.28 13.09
CA LEU A 199 -8.44 -12.04 13.13
C LEU A 199 -8.29 -11.41 11.74
N LEU A 200 -8.10 -12.21 10.68
CA LEU A 200 -8.10 -11.70 9.31
C LEU A 200 -9.47 -11.11 8.90
N VAL A 201 -10.58 -11.75 9.31
CA VAL A 201 -11.92 -11.32 8.90
C VAL A 201 -12.35 -10.06 9.63
N PHE A 202 -12.12 -10.00 10.94
CA PHE A 202 -12.70 -9.01 11.85
C PHE A 202 -11.68 -8.08 12.51
N GLY A 203 -10.38 -8.37 12.41
CA GLY A 203 -9.31 -7.53 12.93
C GLY A 203 -8.82 -6.54 11.88
N ASP A 204 -8.48 -5.34 12.34
CA ASP A 204 -7.81 -4.31 11.55
C ASP A 204 -6.29 -4.50 11.65
N ILE A 205 -5.79 -5.61 11.10
CA ILE A 205 -4.36 -5.97 11.14
C ILE A 205 -3.59 -5.09 10.15
N THR A 206 -2.54 -4.45 10.62
CA THR A 206 -1.70 -3.54 9.83
C THR A 206 -0.66 -4.29 9.00
N ASP A 207 -0.05 -5.35 9.54
CA ASP A 207 0.96 -6.19 8.88
C ASP A 207 0.61 -7.69 8.98
N VAL A 208 -0.19 -8.17 8.03
CA VAL A 208 -0.64 -9.57 7.96
C VAL A 208 0.53 -10.52 7.69
N ARG A 209 1.54 -10.09 6.91
CA ARG A 209 2.70 -10.91 6.54
C ARG A 209 3.58 -11.20 7.75
N GLN A 210 3.85 -10.19 8.56
CA GLN A 210 4.60 -10.35 9.80
C GLN A 210 3.84 -11.27 10.78
N LEU A 211 2.54 -11.03 10.98
CA LEU A 211 1.70 -11.86 11.83
C LEU A 211 1.68 -13.32 11.37
N TRP A 212 1.65 -13.59 10.05
CA TRP A 212 1.77 -14.93 9.50
C TRP A 212 3.13 -15.56 9.81
N ASN A 213 4.24 -14.89 9.48
CA ASN A 213 5.59 -15.43 9.62
C ASN A 213 5.92 -15.83 11.07
N GLU A 214 5.50 -15.02 12.05
CA GLU A 214 5.74 -15.26 13.47
C GLU A 214 4.88 -16.39 14.07
N ASN A 215 3.79 -16.74 13.40
CA ASN A 215 2.79 -17.68 13.92
C ASN A 215 2.65 -18.96 13.09
N PHE A 216 3.23 -19.03 11.89
CA PHE A 216 3.14 -20.17 10.97
C PHE A 216 3.60 -21.48 11.61
N ASN A 217 4.77 -21.51 12.25
CA ASN A 217 5.31 -22.75 12.84
C ASN A 217 4.37 -23.39 13.86
N ALA A 218 3.67 -22.58 14.66
CA ALA A 218 2.68 -23.08 15.62
C ALA A 218 1.39 -23.56 14.92
N MET A 219 1.04 -22.96 13.78
CA MET A 219 -0.08 -23.41 12.97
C MET A 219 0.24 -24.68 12.18
N ALA A 220 1.49 -24.96 11.86
CA ALA A 220 1.89 -26.13 11.09
C ALA A 220 2.23 -27.36 11.96
N GLU A 221 2.18 -27.24 13.29
CA GLU A 221 2.67 -28.26 14.22
C GLU A 221 1.96 -29.61 14.06
N ASP A 222 0.65 -29.61 13.79
CA ASP A 222 -0.14 -30.82 13.56
C ASP A 222 0.31 -31.60 12.32
N PHE A 223 0.65 -30.89 11.25
CA PHE A 223 1.18 -31.50 10.03
C PHE A 223 2.58 -32.07 10.20
N ALA A 224 3.40 -31.47 11.05
CA ALA A 224 4.70 -32.04 11.41
C ALA A 224 4.52 -33.41 12.11
N TYR A 225 3.53 -33.55 13.01
CA TYR A 225 3.20 -34.84 13.63
C TYR A 225 2.61 -35.87 12.67
N GLU A 226 1.94 -35.44 11.59
CA GLU A 226 1.47 -36.32 10.51
C GLU A 226 2.61 -36.84 9.61
N GLY A 227 3.87 -36.48 9.89
CA GLY A 227 5.03 -36.89 9.11
C GLY A 227 5.21 -36.11 7.81
N ILE A 228 4.61 -34.92 7.72
CA ILE A 228 4.69 -34.07 6.53
C ILE A 228 5.97 -33.24 6.61
N PRO A 229 6.85 -33.33 5.60
CA PRO A 229 8.10 -32.57 5.58
C PRO A 229 7.87 -31.06 5.71
N GLU A 230 8.76 -30.39 6.44
CA GLU A 230 8.79 -28.93 6.50
C GLU A 230 9.03 -28.36 5.10
N GLY A 231 8.24 -27.35 4.72
CA GLY A 231 8.35 -26.72 3.41
C GLY A 231 7.01 -26.33 2.81
N GLN A 232 6.98 -26.27 1.48
CA GLN A 232 5.84 -25.74 0.72
C GLN A 232 4.53 -26.50 1.02
N LEU A 233 4.61 -27.81 1.26
CA LEU A 233 3.44 -28.64 1.52
C LEU A 233 2.70 -28.26 2.82
N GLN A 234 3.42 -27.97 3.91
CA GLN A 234 2.83 -27.50 5.16
C GLN A 234 2.17 -26.13 4.99
N ILE A 235 2.82 -25.22 4.25
CA ILE A 235 2.27 -23.89 3.91
C ILE A 235 0.93 -24.07 3.20
N GLN A 236 0.87 -24.90 2.15
CA GLN A 236 -0.35 -25.12 1.39
C GLN A 236 -1.47 -25.73 2.24
N LYS A 237 -1.17 -26.70 3.12
CA LYS A 237 -2.17 -27.28 4.01
C LYS A 237 -2.76 -26.27 5.00
N VAL A 238 -1.93 -25.45 5.63
CA VAL A 238 -2.40 -24.39 6.54
C VAL A 238 -3.27 -23.38 5.77
N LEU A 239 -2.83 -22.96 4.58
CA LEU A 239 -3.61 -22.02 3.74
C LEU A 239 -4.94 -22.61 3.28
N GLN A 240 -5.01 -23.91 2.96
CA GLN A 240 -6.27 -24.59 2.64
C GLN A 240 -7.24 -24.55 3.81
N ASN A 241 -6.75 -24.86 5.03
CA ASN A 241 -7.57 -24.79 6.25
C ASN A 241 -8.09 -23.37 6.48
N LEU A 242 -7.22 -22.36 6.38
CA LEU A 242 -7.61 -20.95 6.50
C LEU A 242 -8.62 -20.53 5.43
N ASN A 243 -8.39 -20.89 4.17
CA ASN A 243 -9.26 -20.51 3.05
C ASN A 243 -10.67 -21.09 3.22
N SER A 244 -10.79 -22.31 3.74
CA SER A 244 -12.09 -22.93 4.03
C SER A 244 -12.92 -22.12 5.04
N PHE A 245 -12.25 -21.41 5.95
CA PHE A 245 -12.90 -20.52 6.90
C PHE A 245 -13.22 -19.15 6.27
N LEU A 246 -12.25 -18.54 5.57
CA LEU A 246 -12.41 -17.25 4.91
C LEU A 246 -13.55 -17.25 3.89
N GLN A 247 -13.72 -18.33 3.14
CA GLN A 247 -14.79 -18.49 2.15
C GLN A 247 -16.19 -18.36 2.76
N ARG A 248 -16.38 -18.76 4.04
CA ARG A 248 -17.66 -18.57 4.76
C ARG A 248 -17.99 -17.10 4.99
N HIS A 249 -16.99 -16.22 4.94
CA HIS A 249 -17.10 -14.78 5.05
C HIS A 249 -16.95 -14.07 3.69
N ALA A 250 -17.06 -14.80 2.58
CA ALA A 250 -16.88 -14.29 1.22
C ALA A 250 -15.51 -13.63 0.99
N LYS A 251 -14.48 -14.12 1.68
CA LYS A 251 -13.08 -13.74 1.51
C LYS A 251 -12.24 -14.96 1.11
N THR A 252 -11.04 -14.73 0.60
CA THR A 252 -10.09 -15.75 0.16
C THR A 252 -8.68 -15.39 0.64
N ILE A 253 -7.74 -16.34 0.56
CA ILE A 253 -6.33 -16.08 0.88
C ILE A 253 -5.75 -14.92 0.06
N SER A 254 -6.18 -14.78 -1.20
CA SER A 254 -5.72 -13.72 -2.11
C SER A 254 -6.15 -12.31 -1.69
N ASP A 255 -7.11 -12.16 -0.78
CA ASP A 255 -7.52 -10.86 -0.25
C ASP A 255 -6.54 -10.30 0.80
N TYR A 256 -5.54 -11.09 1.18
CA TYR A 256 -4.58 -10.78 2.24
C TYR A 256 -3.14 -10.97 1.77
N ASP A 257 -2.19 -10.30 2.42
CA ASP A 257 -0.75 -10.47 2.16
C ASP A 257 -0.22 -11.78 2.77
N LEU A 258 -0.68 -12.91 2.22
CA LEU A 258 -0.32 -14.28 2.58
C LEU A 258 0.38 -14.98 1.40
N PRO A 259 1.05 -16.13 1.61
CA PRO A 259 1.61 -16.89 0.50
C PRO A 259 0.49 -17.37 -0.43
N GLU A 260 0.81 -17.54 -1.71
CA GLU A 260 -0.19 -17.96 -2.71
C GLU A 260 -0.71 -19.36 -2.42
N LEU A 261 -2.04 -19.49 -2.42
CA LEU A 261 -2.71 -20.78 -2.34
C LEU A 261 -2.80 -21.38 -3.74
N LEU A 262 -2.14 -22.52 -3.94
CA LEU A 262 -2.20 -23.25 -5.20
C LEU A 262 -3.59 -23.88 -5.37
N PRO A 263 -4.11 -23.98 -6.61
CA PRO A 263 -5.38 -24.66 -6.89
C PRO A 263 -5.35 -26.10 -6.35
N GLU A 264 -6.49 -26.61 -5.87
CA GLU A 264 -6.57 -27.92 -5.19
C GLU A 264 -5.91 -29.06 -5.99
N ILE A 265 -4.65 -29.33 -5.69
CA ILE A 265 -4.00 -30.55 -6.12
C ILE A 265 -4.37 -31.59 -5.07
N ASN A 266 -5.16 -32.59 -5.45
CA ASN A 266 -5.52 -33.67 -4.55
C ASN A 266 -4.27 -34.49 -4.20
N ILE A 267 -3.65 -34.15 -3.08
CA ILE A 267 -2.35 -34.64 -2.62
C ILE A 267 -2.35 -36.17 -2.46
N THR A 268 -3.51 -36.76 -2.18
CA THR A 268 -3.69 -38.22 -2.07
C THR A 268 -3.63 -38.95 -3.42
N LYS A 269 -3.66 -38.22 -4.54
CA LYS A 269 -3.57 -38.75 -5.91
C LYS A 269 -2.29 -38.34 -6.64
N LEU A 270 -1.40 -37.59 -5.99
CA LEU A 270 -0.11 -37.23 -6.60
C LEU A 270 0.81 -38.44 -6.65
N PRO A 271 1.48 -38.72 -7.78
CA PRO A 271 2.58 -39.68 -7.82
C PRO A 271 3.68 -39.26 -6.84
N GLN A 272 4.31 -40.26 -6.22
CA GLN A 272 5.28 -40.09 -5.12
C GLN A 272 6.43 -39.12 -5.46
N THR A 273 6.80 -39.03 -6.73
CA THR A 273 7.81 -38.11 -7.27
C THR A 273 7.43 -36.64 -7.14
N LEU A 274 6.16 -36.27 -7.32
CA LEU A 274 5.70 -34.88 -7.15
C LEU A 274 5.56 -34.49 -5.67
N LEU A 275 5.30 -35.47 -4.79
CA LEU A 275 5.34 -35.25 -3.35
C LEU A 275 6.77 -34.99 -2.86
N GLU A 276 7.75 -35.68 -3.42
CA GLU A 276 9.18 -35.46 -3.14
C GLU A 276 9.63 -34.05 -3.60
N GLU A 277 9.25 -33.61 -4.80
CA GLU A 277 9.53 -32.24 -5.29
C GLU A 277 8.90 -31.14 -4.42
N LEU A 278 7.63 -31.32 -4.00
CA LEU A 278 6.93 -30.36 -3.13
C LEU A 278 7.40 -30.37 -1.67
N SER A 279 8.11 -31.42 -1.26
CA SER A 279 8.74 -31.55 0.05
C SER A 279 10.15 -30.97 0.12
N TYR A 280 10.71 -30.57 -1.01
CA TYR A 280 12.07 -30.07 -1.10
C TYR A 280 12.15 -28.61 -0.62
N SER A 281 12.83 -28.36 0.51
CA SER A 281 13.14 -27.00 0.94
C SER A 281 14.42 -26.53 0.25
N VAL A 282 14.31 -25.65 -0.73
CA VAL A 282 15.50 -25.05 -1.38
C VAL A 282 16.19 -24.14 -0.36
N THR A 283 17.34 -24.58 0.14
CA THR A 283 18.14 -23.76 1.06
C THR A 283 18.89 -22.66 0.28
N PRO A 284 19.17 -21.49 0.89
CA PRO A 284 19.98 -20.45 0.25
C PRO A 284 21.36 -20.95 -0.20
N GLU A 285 21.91 -21.96 0.46
CA GLU A 285 23.16 -22.63 0.06
C GLU A 285 23.02 -23.48 -1.20
N GLU A 286 21.85 -24.08 -1.45
CA GLU A 286 21.59 -24.84 -2.68
C GLU A 286 21.32 -23.92 -3.88
N LEU A 287 20.62 -22.80 -3.66
CA LEU A 287 20.55 -21.70 -4.63
C LEU A 287 21.94 -21.14 -4.96
N ALA A 288 22.81 -21.00 -3.95
CA ALA A 288 24.19 -20.58 -4.15
C ALA A 288 25.04 -21.65 -4.88
N LYS A 289 24.76 -22.95 -4.66
CA LYS A 289 25.41 -24.05 -5.41
C LYS A 289 24.94 -24.12 -6.86
N VAL A 290 23.68 -23.81 -7.16
CA VAL A 290 23.19 -23.66 -8.55
C VAL A 290 23.82 -22.43 -9.20
N ALA A 291 24.03 -21.34 -8.45
CA ALA A 291 24.75 -20.17 -8.93
C ALA A 291 26.28 -20.37 -9.08
N GLN A 292 26.85 -21.39 -8.43
CA GLN A 292 28.28 -21.76 -8.51
C GLN A 292 28.55 -22.99 -9.39
N ALA A 293 27.50 -23.67 -9.88
CA ALA A 293 27.65 -24.69 -10.89
C ALA A 293 27.94 -23.97 -12.22
N ASP A 294 29.22 -23.71 -12.46
CA ASP A 294 29.76 -23.19 -13.71
C ASP A 294 29.32 -24.09 -14.87
N ASN A 295 28.15 -23.79 -15.42
CA ASN A 295 27.78 -24.19 -16.76
C ASN A 295 27.91 -22.94 -17.62
N SER A 296 29.08 -22.76 -18.24
CA SER A 296 29.41 -21.57 -19.04
C SER A 296 28.39 -21.34 -20.17
N GLU A 297 27.71 -22.40 -20.62
CA GLU A 297 26.61 -22.35 -21.60
C GLU A 297 25.31 -21.80 -21.00
N ALA A 298 24.99 -22.16 -19.75
CA ALA A 298 23.79 -21.66 -19.05
C ALA A 298 23.92 -20.17 -18.71
N SER A 299 25.13 -19.68 -18.39
CA SER A 299 25.37 -18.25 -18.13
C SER A 299 25.16 -17.41 -19.39
N ALA A 300 25.69 -17.86 -20.55
CA ALA A 300 25.52 -17.15 -21.82
C ALA A 300 24.04 -17.11 -22.26
N PHE A 301 23.32 -18.23 -22.08
CA PHE A 301 21.89 -18.29 -22.36
C PHE A 301 21.06 -17.41 -21.41
N THR A 302 21.42 -17.37 -20.12
CA THR A 302 20.72 -16.53 -19.14
C THR A 302 20.89 -15.04 -19.45
N GLU A 303 22.09 -14.61 -19.82
CA GLU A 303 22.32 -13.22 -20.25
C GLU A 303 21.53 -12.88 -21.52
N TYR A 304 21.42 -13.81 -22.48
CA TYR A 304 20.59 -13.61 -23.68
C TYR A 304 19.11 -13.45 -23.33
N LEU A 305 18.55 -14.28 -22.46
CA LEU A 305 17.17 -14.15 -21.98
C LEU A 305 16.93 -12.82 -21.26
N ILE A 306 17.89 -12.38 -20.45
CA ILE A 306 17.82 -11.07 -19.77
C ILE A 306 17.78 -9.96 -20.81
N ARG A 307 18.62 -9.99 -21.86
CA ARG A 307 18.64 -8.96 -22.92
C ARG A 307 17.34 -8.90 -23.71
N ILE A 308 16.69 -10.03 -23.96
CA ILE A 308 15.35 -10.08 -24.57
C ILE A 308 14.32 -9.45 -23.63
N GLY A 309 14.29 -9.88 -22.36
CA GLY A 309 13.32 -9.38 -21.37
C GLY A 309 13.45 -7.90 -21.07
N SER A 310 14.66 -7.33 -21.17
CA SER A 310 14.93 -5.90 -21.03
C SER A 310 14.75 -5.10 -22.32
N GLY A 311 14.44 -5.75 -23.46
CA GLY A 311 14.24 -5.07 -24.75
C GLY A 311 15.52 -4.50 -25.36
N THR A 312 16.69 -5.03 -25.00
CA THR A 312 18.01 -4.56 -25.43
C THR A 312 18.63 -5.40 -26.55
N GLU A 313 18.04 -6.57 -26.85
CA GLU A 313 18.50 -7.44 -27.94
C GLU A 313 18.16 -6.83 -29.31
N PRO A 314 19.07 -6.84 -30.30
CA PRO A 314 18.80 -6.26 -31.61
C PRO A 314 17.70 -7.01 -32.35
N THR A 315 16.69 -6.29 -32.83
CA THR A 315 15.64 -6.86 -33.69
C THR A 315 15.99 -6.70 -35.17
N ILE A 316 15.54 -7.67 -35.96
CA ILE A 316 15.53 -7.67 -37.43
C ILE A 316 14.15 -7.16 -37.89
N GLU A 317 13.92 -7.02 -39.19
CA GLU A 317 12.62 -6.65 -39.77
C GLU A 317 11.46 -7.44 -39.15
N ASN A 318 10.36 -6.73 -38.83
CA ASN A 318 9.14 -7.23 -38.18
C ASN A 318 9.29 -7.64 -36.70
N ASP A 319 10.15 -6.97 -35.92
CA ASP A 319 10.35 -7.22 -34.48
C ASP A 319 10.82 -8.66 -34.14
N LEU A 320 11.42 -9.34 -35.12
CA LEU A 320 11.97 -10.68 -34.95
C LEU A 320 13.39 -10.60 -34.40
N ILE A 321 13.73 -11.50 -33.47
CA ILE A 321 15.09 -11.64 -32.93
C ILE A 321 15.84 -12.75 -33.65
N TRP A 322 17.17 -12.61 -33.77
CA TRP A 322 18.01 -13.69 -34.27
C TRP A 322 18.31 -14.67 -33.12
N LEU A 323 18.10 -15.97 -33.34
CA LEU A 323 18.51 -17.00 -32.39
C LEU A 323 20.00 -17.31 -32.59
N PRO A 324 20.79 -17.38 -31.51
CA PRO A 324 22.18 -17.83 -31.60
C PRO A 324 22.30 -19.20 -32.28
N ASP A 325 23.33 -19.41 -33.09
CA ASP A 325 23.56 -20.67 -33.80
C ASP A 325 23.66 -21.88 -32.85
N GLU A 326 24.09 -21.67 -31.61
CA GLU A 326 24.19 -22.68 -30.56
C GLU A 326 22.81 -23.18 -30.10
N MET A 327 21.76 -22.40 -30.32
CA MET A 327 20.37 -22.75 -29.98
C MET A 327 19.60 -23.36 -31.16
N VAL A 328 20.21 -23.40 -32.35
CA VAL A 328 19.55 -23.83 -33.59
C VAL A 328 20.16 -25.13 -34.09
N ILE A 329 19.33 -26.15 -34.26
CA ILE A 329 19.72 -27.40 -34.89
C ILE A 329 19.42 -27.29 -36.39
N TYR A 330 20.44 -27.47 -37.22
CA TYR A 330 20.32 -27.44 -38.69
C TYR A 330 20.28 -28.87 -39.26
N PRO A 331 19.10 -29.48 -39.47
CA PRO A 331 19.01 -30.82 -40.03
C PRO A 331 19.41 -30.84 -41.52
N HIS A 332 19.98 -31.95 -41.98
CA HIS A 332 20.34 -32.12 -43.39
C HIS A 332 19.13 -32.37 -44.32
N ASN A 333 17.98 -32.73 -43.77
CA ASN A 333 16.75 -33.00 -44.52
C ASN A 333 15.50 -32.70 -43.66
N ASN A 334 14.48 -32.07 -44.23
CA ASN A 334 13.27 -31.67 -43.50
C ASN A 334 12.43 -32.84 -42.98
N ASN A 335 12.61 -34.05 -43.51
CA ASN A 335 11.84 -35.22 -43.08
C ASN A 335 12.41 -35.92 -41.83
N ASP A 336 13.58 -35.48 -41.32
CA ASP A 336 14.28 -36.10 -40.18
C ASP A 336 14.48 -35.12 -39.00
N LEU A 337 13.69 -34.05 -38.93
CA LEU A 337 13.76 -33.02 -37.88
C LEU A 337 13.66 -33.62 -36.48
N ILE A 338 12.66 -34.47 -36.24
CA ILE A 338 12.38 -35.10 -34.93
C ILE A 338 13.55 -36.00 -34.52
N ASN A 339 14.00 -36.86 -35.43
CA ASN A 339 15.14 -37.76 -35.18
C ASN A 339 16.44 -36.98 -34.90
N SER A 340 16.62 -35.82 -35.55
CA SER A 340 17.78 -34.96 -35.31
C SER A 340 17.77 -34.37 -33.90
N ILE A 341 16.61 -33.89 -33.44
CA ILE A 341 16.44 -33.35 -32.07
C ILE A 341 16.63 -34.46 -31.03
N ILE A 342 16.03 -35.64 -31.25
CA ILE A 342 16.17 -36.78 -30.34
C ILE A 342 17.64 -37.20 -30.21
N ASN A 343 18.38 -37.27 -31.32
CA ASN A 343 19.80 -37.66 -31.28
C ASN A 343 20.70 -36.62 -30.62
N VAL A 344 20.36 -35.32 -30.73
CA VAL A 344 21.11 -34.24 -30.05
C VAL A 344 20.87 -34.28 -28.54
N ILE A 345 19.62 -34.47 -28.10
CA ILE A 345 19.28 -34.47 -26.66
C ILE A 345 19.63 -35.82 -26.01
N TYR A 346 19.39 -36.93 -26.71
CA TYR A 346 19.63 -38.30 -26.24
C TYR A 346 20.61 -39.05 -27.15
N PRO A 347 21.92 -38.72 -27.08
CA PRO A 347 22.92 -39.43 -27.85
C PRO A 347 22.99 -40.90 -27.41
N ASN A 348 22.94 -41.83 -28.37
CA ASN A 348 22.97 -43.28 -28.11
C ASN A 348 21.89 -43.75 -27.13
N LEU A 349 20.65 -43.25 -27.28
CA LEU A 349 19.51 -43.55 -26.41
C LEU A 349 19.33 -45.05 -26.13
N ILE A 350 19.56 -45.92 -27.12
CA ILE A 350 19.41 -47.39 -26.98
C ILE A 350 20.38 -47.97 -25.94
N GLU A 351 21.59 -47.42 -25.83
CA GLU A 351 22.64 -47.90 -24.93
C GLU A 351 22.41 -47.43 -23.49
N TYR A 352 21.91 -46.21 -23.31
CA TYR A 352 21.71 -45.57 -22.00
C TYR A 352 20.25 -45.55 -21.53
N ALA A 353 19.35 -46.26 -22.21
CA ALA A 353 17.91 -46.30 -21.90
C ALA A 353 17.61 -46.76 -20.46
N LEU A 354 18.49 -47.57 -19.86
CA LEU A 354 18.32 -48.10 -18.50
C LEU A 354 19.05 -47.28 -17.44
N ASP A 355 19.85 -46.28 -17.82
CA ASP A 355 20.50 -45.38 -16.88
C ASP A 355 19.51 -44.29 -16.44
N THR A 356 18.98 -44.48 -15.24
CA THR A 356 17.98 -43.58 -14.65
C THR A 356 18.53 -42.16 -14.52
N MET A 357 19.82 -41.98 -14.20
CA MET A 357 20.40 -40.64 -14.07
C MET A 357 20.67 -39.98 -15.44
N PHE A 358 20.91 -40.77 -16.48
CA PHE A 358 21.06 -40.28 -17.86
C PHE A 358 19.74 -39.77 -18.43
N ILE A 359 18.65 -40.53 -18.24
CA ILE A 359 17.32 -40.22 -18.80
C ILE A 359 16.65 -39.08 -18.03
N THR A 360 16.71 -39.08 -16.70
CA THR A 360 16.00 -38.07 -15.86
C THR A 360 16.57 -36.67 -15.95
N LYS A 361 17.82 -36.51 -16.40
CA LYS A 361 18.48 -35.20 -16.54
C LYS A 361 18.21 -34.49 -17.87
N ARG A 362 17.40 -35.08 -18.75
CA ARG A 362 17.17 -34.59 -20.12
C ARG A 362 15.68 -34.56 -20.40
N ALA A 363 15.26 -33.57 -21.18
CA ALA A 363 13.87 -33.42 -21.61
C ALA A 363 13.81 -32.72 -22.96
N ILE A 364 12.80 -33.05 -23.76
CA ILE A 364 12.43 -32.31 -24.97
C ILE A 364 11.13 -31.58 -24.65
N LEU A 365 11.13 -30.27 -24.82
CA LEU A 365 9.97 -29.42 -24.58
C LEU A 365 9.41 -28.97 -25.93
N THR A 366 8.10 -29.13 -26.12
CA THR A 366 7.40 -28.64 -27.32
C THR A 366 6.29 -27.66 -26.92
N PRO A 367 5.97 -26.69 -27.78
CA PRO A 367 4.94 -25.69 -27.48
C PRO A 367 3.51 -26.24 -27.60
N LEU A 368 3.29 -27.31 -28.38
CA LEU A 368 1.97 -27.92 -28.58
C LEU A 368 1.98 -29.40 -28.22
N ASN A 369 0.86 -29.85 -27.64
CA ASN A 369 0.67 -31.27 -27.29
C ASN A 369 0.65 -32.19 -28.52
N ASN A 370 0.18 -31.70 -29.67
CA ASN A 370 0.20 -32.48 -30.91
C ASN A 370 1.63 -32.86 -31.32
N ASP A 371 2.61 -31.99 -31.05
CA ASP A 371 4.02 -32.25 -31.36
C ASP A 371 4.63 -33.26 -30.36
N VAL A 372 4.13 -33.27 -29.11
CA VAL A 372 4.48 -34.30 -28.11
C VAL A 372 4.03 -35.68 -28.58
N ASP A 373 2.81 -35.75 -29.12
CA ASP A 373 2.25 -37.00 -29.63
C ASP A 373 3.04 -37.52 -30.84
N GLU A 374 3.55 -36.64 -31.70
CA GLU A 374 4.40 -37.02 -32.84
C GLU A 374 5.78 -37.55 -32.42
N ILE A 375 6.36 -37.03 -31.33
CA ILE A 375 7.64 -37.48 -30.76
C ILE A 375 7.51 -38.82 -30.00
N ASN A 376 6.35 -39.06 -29.39
CA ASN A 376 6.10 -40.26 -28.58
C ASN A 376 5.64 -41.48 -29.38
N ASN A 377 5.32 -41.31 -30.67
CA ASN A 377 4.96 -42.39 -31.60
C ASN A 377 6.20 -42.99 -32.25
#